data_AF-A0A060C103-F1
#
_entry.id   AF-A0A060C103-F1
#
_cell.length_a   1.000
_cell.length_b   1.000
_cell.length_c   1.000
_cell.angle_alpha   90.00
_cell.angle_beta   90.00
_cell.angle_gamma   90.00
#
_symmetry.space_group_name_H-M   'P 1'
#
loop_
_entity.id
_entity.type
_entity.pdbx_description
1 polymer ?
#
loop_
_entity_poly.entity_id
_entity_poly.type
_entity_poly.pdbx_seq_one_letter_code
_entity_poly.pdbx_strand_id
1 'polypeptide(L)'
;PAAEWLLDNHYVIEEAIQEVRRDFPRRFYRQLPAMRIQGAELPRTLVLAWLYVAHTHSTASHESLKALVDGYQTHQIMEIGELWALPSMVRYVLVENLRRISTRVEQSRRMRRRANDTADEIIRIGDPEL
;
A
#
# COMPACT_ATOMS: atom_id res chain seq x y z
N PRO A 1 -14.54 -13.51 -3.98
CA PRO A 1 -14.58 -12.06 -4.21
C PRO A 1 -13.19 -11.38 -4.26
N ALA A 2 -12.46 -11.20 -3.14
CA ALA A 2 -11.24 -10.36 -3.16
C ALA A 2 -10.07 -10.88 -4.04
N ALA A 3 -9.86 -12.20 -4.11
CA ALA A 3 -8.79 -12.78 -4.95
C ALA A 3 -9.12 -12.73 -6.45
N GLU A 4 -10.39 -12.89 -6.79
CA GLU A 4 -10.91 -12.80 -8.16
C GLU A 4 -10.83 -11.37 -8.66
N TRP A 5 -11.25 -10.39 -7.85
CA TRP A 5 -11.05 -8.98 -8.14
C TRP A 5 -9.58 -8.64 -8.43
N LEU A 6 -8.63 -9.21 -7.67
CA LEU A 6 -7.20 -8.98 -7.92
C LEU A 6 -6.72 -9.59 -9.23
N LEU A 7 -7.25 -10.74 -9.62
CA LEU A 7 -6.95 -11.34 -10.92
C LEU A 7 -7.53 -10.50 -12.05
N ASP A 8 -8.77 -10.04 -11.89
CA ASP A 8 -9.45 -9.20 -12.87
C ASP A 8 -8.75 -7.83 -13.03
N ASN A 9 -8.13 -7.31 -11.96
CA ASN A 9 -7.50 -5.98 -11.93
C ASN A 9 -5.97 -6.01 -11.88
N HIS A 10 -5.33 -7.14 -12.18
CA HIS A 10 -3.87 -7.28 -12.09
C HIS A 10 -3.13 -6.24 -12.97
N TYR A 11 -3.68 -5.93 -14.15
CA TYR A 11 -3.10 -4.97 -15.09
C TYR A 11 -3.00 -3.55 -14.50
N VAL A 12 -4.00 -3.12 -13.72
CA VAL A 12 -4.00 -1.79 -13.05
C VAL A 12 -2.86 -1.72 -12.03
N ILE A 13 -2.62 -2.81 -11.32
CA ILE A 13 -1.55 -2.88 -10.31
C ILE A 13 -0.19 -2.88 -10.99
N GLU A 14 -0.03 -3.64 -12.08
CA GLU A 14 1.21 -3.65 -12.86
C GLU A 14 1.52 -2.28 -13.46
N GLU A 15 0.52 -1.61 -14.03
CA GLU A 15 0.64 -0.25 -14.57
C GLU A 15 1.08 0.72 -13.46
N ALA A 16 0.41 0.70 -12.30
CA ALA A 16 0.80 1.54 -11.17
C ALA A 16 2.25 1.29 -10.71
N ILE A 17 2.71 0.03 -10.70
CA ILE A 17 4.11 -0.32 -10.38
C ILE A 17 5.07 0.24 -11.43
N GLN A 18 4.73 0.14 -12.72
CA GLN A 18 5.54 0.67 -13.82
C GLN A 18 5.64 2.19 -13.77
N GLU A 19 4.51 2.89 -13.53
CA GLU A 19 4.47 4.35 -13.35
C GLU A 19 5.38 4.78 -12.19
N VAL A 20 5.24 4.15 -11.02
CA VAL A 20 6.09 4.45 -9.84
C VAL A 20 7.57 4.28 -10.17
N ARG A 21 7.94 3.19 -10.86
CA ARG A 21 9.35 2.95 -11.24
C ARG A 21 9.88 3.99 -12.23
N ARG A 22 9.03 4.41 -13.18
CA ARG A 22 9.35 5.43 -14.17
C ARG A 22 9.53 6.81 -13.53
N ASP A 23 8.68 7.13 -12.57
CA ASP A 23 8.64 8.45 -11.91
C ASP A 23 9.72 8.59 -10.83
N PHE A 24 10.25 7.48 -10.31
CA PHE A 24 11.34 7.49 -9.32
C PHE A 24 12.65 6.87 -9.82
N PRO A 25 13.33 7.46 -10.82
CA PRO A 25 14.75 7.18 -11.03
C PRO A 25 15.53 7.42 -9.74
N ARG A 26 16.51 6.56 -9.43
CA ARG A 26 17.33 6.66 -8.21
C ARG A 26 17.87 8.06 -7.91
N ARG A 27 18.26 8.81 -8.95
CA ARG A 27 18.76 10.18 -8.81
C ARG A 27 17.68 11.15 -8.33
N PHE A 28 16.48 11.09 -8.93
CA PHE A 28 15.36 11.95 -8.56
C PHE A 28 14.92 11.68 -7.12
N TYR A 29 14.76 10.41 -6.74
CA TYR A 29 14.39 10.03 -5.38
C TYR A 29 15.35 10.60 -4.32
N ARG A 30 16.66 10.57 -4.58
CA ARG A 30 17.69 11.11 -3.66
C ARG A 30 17.73 12.62 -3.57
N GLN A 31 17.13 13.34 -4.53
CA GLN A 31 17.06 14.80 -4.53
C GLN A 31 15.85 15.33 -3.78
N LEU A 32 14.87 14.49 -3.46
CA LEU A 32 13.68 14.92 -2.75
C LEU A 32 14.04 15.39 -1.33
N PRO A 33 13.55 16.56 -0.89
CA PRO A 33 13.71 17.02 0.49
C PRO A 33 13.25 15.94 1.47
N ALA A 34 14.13 15.61 2.41
CA ALA A 34 13.88 14.60 3.42
C ALA A 34 13.47 15.23 4.75
N MET A 35 12.76 14.45 5.57
CA MET A 35 12.44 14.79 6.95
C MET A 35 12.76 13.62 7.88
N ARG A 36 13.10 13.95 9.12
CA ARG A 36 13.42 12.94 10.15
C ARG A 36 12.14 12.46 10.82
N ILE A 37 11.86 11.16 10.75
CA ILE A 37 10.75 10.49 11.42
C ILE A 37 11.30 9.31 12.21
N GLN A 38 11.13 9.31 13.53
CA GLN A 38 11.53 8.20 14.42
C GLN A 38 12.98 7.70 14.18
N GLY A 39 13.91 8.63 13.95
CA GLY A 39 15.32 8.32 13.69
C GLY A 39 15.67 7.99 12.24
N ALA A 40 14.68 7.72 11.38
CA ALA A 40 14.87 7.52 9.94
C ALA A 40 14.75 8.84 9.17
N GLU A 41 15.53 8.99 8.11
CA GLU A 41 15.43 10.10 7.17
C GLU A 41 14.70 9.62 5.91
N LEU A 42 13.54 10.21 5.64
CA LEU A 42 12.63 9.78 4.58
C LEU A 42 12.25 10.97 3.71
N PRO A 43 12.05 10.80 2.39
CA PRO A 43 11.49 11.85 1.56
C PRO A 43 10.19 12.36 2.17
N ARG A 44 10.06 13.67 2.32
CA ARG A 44 8.88 14.30 2.90
C ARG A 44 7.60 13.91 2.17
N THR A 45 7.67 13.78 0.84
CA THR A 45 6.56 13.32 -0.01
C THR A 45 6.10 11.90 0.32
N LEU A 46 7.01 11.00 0.72
CA LEU A 46 6.65 9.65 1.15
C LEU A 46 5.89 9.68 2.48
N VAL A 47 6.31 10.53 3.42
CA VAL A 47 5.65 10.71 4.71
C VAL A 47 4.24 11.27 4.51
N LEU A 48 4.09 12.31 3.68
CA LEU A 48 2.78 12.89 3.35
C LEU A 48 1.86 11.90 2.64
N ALA A 49 2.37 11.13 1.67
CA ALA A 49 1.59 10.10 1.00
C ALA A 49 1.13 9.00 1.95
N TRP A 50 1.99 8.56 2.87
CA TRP A 50 1.62 7.59 3.91
C TRP A 50 0.52 8.14 4.83
N LEU A 51 0.69 9.37 5.32
CA LEU A 51 -0.29 10.04 6.17
C LEU A 51 -1.64 10.17 5.48
N TYR A 52 -1.62 10.61 4.22
CA TYR A 52 -2.81 10.75 3.39
C TYR A 52 -3.57 9.43 3.26
N VAL A 53 -2.90 8.37 2.80
CA VAL A 53 -3.53 7.05 2.62
C VAL A 53 -4.07 6.49 3.93
N ALA A 54 -3.38 6.72 5.05
CA ALA A 54 -3.84 6.30 6.37
C ALA A 54 -5.13 7.02 6.79
N HIS A 55 -5.25 8.33 6.56
CA HIS A 55 -6.42 9.11 6.95
C HIS A 55 -7.61 8.92 6.00
N THR A 56 -7.36 8.68 4.72
CA THR A 56 -8.42 8.45 3.73
C THR A 56 -8.85 6.99 3.63
N HIS A 57 -8.25 6.09 4.42
CA HIS A 57 -8.47 4.66 4.33
C HIS A 57 -8.26 4.13 2.90
N SER A 58 -7.23 4.64 2.22
CA SER A 58 -6.91 4.37 0.81
C SER A 58 -7.93 4.88 -0.23
N THR A 59 -8.91 5.70 0.17
CA THR A 59 -9.84 6.38 -0.75
C THR A 59 -9.22 7.69 -1.25
N ALA A 60 -8.46 7.62 -2.34
CA ALA A 60 -7.82 8.81 -2.90
C ALA A 60 -8.74 9.56 -3.88
N SER A 61 -8.85 10.89 -3.73
CA SER A 61 -9.47 11.76 -4.71
C SER A 61 -8.58 12.97 -5.02
N HIS A 62 -8.86 13.67 -6.12
CA HIS A 62 -8.14 14.91 -6.44
C HIS A 62 -8.36 15.98 -5.37
N GLU A 63 -9.60 16.14 -4.92
CA GLU A 63 -10.03 17.15 -3.95
C GLU A 63 -9.35 16.94 -2.60
N SER A 64 -9.33 15.70 -2.12
CA SER A 64 -8.73 15.35 -0.83
C SER A 64 -7.20 15.46 -0.85
N LEU A 65 -6.55 15.05 -1.94
CA LEU A 65 -5.11 15.23 -2.09
C LEU A 65 -4.74 16.72 -2.23
N LYS A 66 -5.54 17.50 -2.95
CA LYS A 66 -5.36 18.95 -3.05
C LYS A 66 -5.49 19.62 -1.69
N ALA A 67 -6.52 19.28 -0.91
CA ALA A 67 -6.73 19.83 0.42
C ALA A 67 -5.54 19.52 1.36
N LEU A 68 -4.96 18.32 1.28
CA LEU A 68 -3.74 17.97 2.00
C LEU A 68 -2.57 18.88 1.59
N VAL A 69 -2.33 19.05 0.29
CA VAL A 69 -1.23 19.88 -0.23
C VAL A 69 -1.41 21.34 0.17
N ASP A 70 -2.61 21.90 -0.04
CA ASP A 70 -2.92 23.28 0.33
C ASP A 70 -2.68 23.50 1.83
N GLY A 71 -3.21 22.61 2.68
CA GLY A 71 -3.04 22.68 4.12
C GLY A 71 -1.59 22.57 4.56
N TYR A 72 -0.82 21.64 3.97
CA TYR A 72 0.59 21.46 4.30
C TYR A 72 1.44 22.67 3.88
N GLN A 73 1.17 23.24 2.70
CA GLN A 73 1.91 24.40 2.19
C GLN A 73 1.70 25.68 3.00
N THR A 74 0.65 25.77 3.84
CA THR A 74 0.53 26.86 4.83
C THR A 74 1.63 26.85 5.89
N HIS A 75 2.26 25.69 6.13
CA HIS A 75 3.33 25.51 7.10
C HIS A 75 4.71 25.46 6.43
N GLN A 76 4.82 24.75 5.30
CA GLN A 76 6.08 24.63 4.57
C GLN A 76 5.82 24.47 3.08
N ILE A 77 6.37 25.38 2.27
CA ILE A 77 6.26 25.34 0.81
C ILE A 77 6.88 24.04 0.28
N MET A 78 6.19 23.42 -0.68
CA MET A 78 6.68 22.26 -1.39
C MET A 78 7.42 22.70 -2.65
N GLU A 79 8.55 22.06 -2.92
CA GLU A 79 9.26 22.27 -4.18
C GLU A 79 8.46 21.68 -5.33
N ILE A 80 8.67 22.20 -6.55
CA ILE A 80 8.00 21.67 -7.73
C ILE A 80 8.24 20.17 -7.89
N GLY A 81 9.47 19.70 -7.63
CA GLY A 81 9.81 18.27 -7.67
C GLY A 81 9.03 17.44 -6.67
N GLU A 82 8.67 17.99 -5.51
CA GLU A 82 7.84 17.30 -4.52
C GLU A 82 6.38 17.19 -4.96
N LEU A 83 5.83 18.24 -5.58
CA LEU A 83 4.48 18.21 -6.14
C LEU A 83 4.35 17.18 -7.28
N TRP A 84 5.38 17.05 -8.12
CA TRP A 84 5.47 16.00 -9.14
C TRP A 84 5.60 14.60 -8.54
N ALA A 85 6.38 14.46 -7.45
CA ALA A 85 6.59 13.18 -6.79
C ALA A 85 5.36 12.68 -6.00
N LEU A 86 4.54 13.58 -5.47
CA LEU A 86 3.49 13.21 -4.50
C LEU A 86 2.47 12.20 -5.06
N PRO A 87 1.89 12.36 -6.27
CA PRO A 87 0.96 11.37 -6.82
C PRO A 87 1.59 9.97 -6.94
N SER A 88 2.84 9.90 -7.36
CA SER A 88 3.56 8.63 -7.51
C SER A 88 3.93 8.01 -6.16
N MET A 89 4.20 8.82 -5.13
CA MET A 89 4.31 8.32 -3.76
C MET A 89 2.98 7.76 -3.25
N VAL A 90 1.85 8.41 -3.54
CA VAL A 90 0.52 7.91 -3.17
C VAL A 90 0.26 6.56 -3.85
N ARG A 91 0.51 6.43 -5.16
CA ARG A 91 0.42 5.14 -5.87
C ARG A 91 1.30 4.07 -5.21
N TYR A 92 2.55 4.40 -4.91
CA TYR A 92 3.47 3.47 -4.24
C TYR A 92 2.90 2.97 -2.90
N VAL A 93 2.41 3.88 -2.05
CA VAL A 93 1.83 3.51 -0.73
C VAL A 93 0.58 2.65 -0.90
N LEU A 94 -0.27 2.94 -1.88
CA LEU A 94 -1.47 2.14 -2.16
C LEU A 94 -1.10 0.71 -2.60
N VAL A 95 -0.13 0.55 -3.49
CA VAL A 95 0.38 -0.76 -3.92
C VAL A 95 0.97 -1.54 -2.74
N GLU A 96 1.73 -0.88 -1.87
CA GLU A 96 2.31 -1.52 -0.69
C GLU A 96 1.22 -1.93 0.32
N ASN A 97 0.19 -1.10 0.52
CA ASN A 97 -0.97 -1.47 1.35
C ASN A 97 -1.70 -2.68 0.77
N LEU A 98 -1.91 -2.71 -0.54
CA LEU A 98 -2.50 -3.86 -1.21
C LEU A 98 -1.66 -5.13 -0.97
N ARG A 99 -0.34 -5.07 -1.16
CA ARG A 99 0.57 -6.19 -0.90
C ARG A 99 0.43 -6.71 0.53
N ARG A 100 0.38 -5.80 1.53
CA ARG A 100 0.20 -6.17 2.95
C ARG A 100 -1.13 -6.87 3.21
N ILE A 101 -2.23 -6.34 2.66
CA ILE A 101 -3.56 -6.93 2.82
C ILE A 101 -3.61 -8.31 2.15
N SER A 102 -3.13 -8.44 0.92
CA SER A 102 -3.07 -9.72 0.20
C SER A 102 -2.28 -10.77 0.97
N THR A 103 -1.13 -10.38 1.54
CA THR A 103 -0.31 -11.28 2.37
C THR A 103 -1.07 -11.75 3.62
N ARG A 104 -1.77 -10.85 4.32
CA ARG A 104 -2.59 -11.19 5.50
C ARG A 104 -3.75 -12.12 5.16
N VAL A 105 -4.42 -11.89 4.03
CA VAL A 105 -5.52 -12.73 3.54
C VAL A 105 -5.02 -14.14 3.25
N GLU A 106 -3.87 -14.29 2.57
CA GLU A 106 -3.30 -15.60 2.27
C GLU A 106 -2.88 -16.35 3.55
N GLN A 107 -2.24 -15.67 4.49
CA GLN A 107 -1.90 -16.26 5.78
C GLN A 107 -3.14 -16.77 6.53
N SER A 108 -4.22 -15.97 6.54
CA SER A 108 -5.49 -16.35 7.16
C SER A 108 -6.13 -17.55 6.47
N ARG A 109 -6.08 -17.62 5.14
CA ARG A 109 -6.55 -18.78 4.36
C ARG A 109 -5.75 -20.03 4.65
N ARG A 110 -4.42 -19.92 4.74
CA ARG A 110 -3.54 -21.04 5.09
C ARG A 110 -3.82 -21.56 6.50
N MET A 111 -4.05 -20.67 7.46
CA MET A 111 -4.39 -21.07 8.84
C MET A 111 -5.73 -21.83 8.88
N ARG A 112 -6.77 -21.32 8.21
CA ARG A 112 -8.07 -21.99 8.13
C ARG A 112 -7.98 -23.36 7.48
N ARG A 113 -7.23 -23.50 6.39
CA ARG A 113 -7.01 -24.80 5.73
C ARG A 113 -6.41 -25.83 6.71
N ARG A 114 -5.31 -25.48 7.39
CA ARG A 114 -4.69 -26.36 8.38
C ARG A 114 -5.62 -26.77 9.52
N ALA A 115 -6.44 -25.83 10.00
CA ALA A 115 -7.41 -26.12 11.05
C ALA A 115 -8.47 -27.13 10.58
N ASN A 116 -8.98 -26.98 9.34
CA ASN A 116 -9.91 -27.93 8.74
C ASN A 116 -9.26 -29.31 8.54
N ASP A 117 -8.04 -29.35 7.98
CA ASP A 117 -7.32 -30.61 7.76
C ASP A 117 -7.14 -31.38 9.08
N THR A 118 -6.82 -30.67 10.17
CA THR A 118 -6.68 -31.26 11.52
C THR A 118 -8.03 -31.75 12.07
N ALA A 119 -9.11 -31.00 11.85
CA ALA A 119 -10.45 -31.40 12.29
C ALA A 119 -10.92 -32.67 11.54
N ASP A 120 -10.68 -32.74 10.24
CA ASP A 120 -10.99 -33.90 9.40
C ASP A 120 -10.21 -35.15 9.83
N GLU A 121 -8.95 -34.98 10.26
CA GLU A 121 -8.14 -36.06 10.83
C GLU A 121 -8.72 -36.56 12.17
N ILE A 122 -9.11 -35.65 13.07
CA ILE A 122 -9.72 -36.01 14.35
C ILE A 122 -11.04 -36.76 14.15
N ILE A 123 -11.89 -36.31 13.22
CA ILE A 123 -13.16 -36.98 12.88
C ILE A 123 -12.87 -38.41 12.40
N ARG A 124 -11.89 -38.58 11.51
CA ARG A 124 -11.53 -39.90 10.97
C ARG A 124 -10.99 -40.86 12.04
N ILE A 125 -10.27 -40.35 13.04
CA ILE A 125 -9.77 -41.16 14.15
C ILE A 125 -10.89 -41.50 15.14
N GLY A 126 -11.85 -40.60 15.32
CA GLY A 126 -12.96 -40.73 16.27
C GLY A 126 -14.13 -41.59 15.81
N ASP A 127 -14.22 -41.89 14.50
CA ASP A 127 -15.33 -42.65 13.91
C ASP A 127 -14.77 -43.82 13.06
N PRO A 128 -14.48 -45.00 13.66
CA PRO A 128 -13.82 -46.10 12.97
C PRO A 128 -14.71 -46.87 11.97
N GLU A 129 -16.00 -46.53 11.84
CA GLU A 129 -16.95 -47.17 10.90
C GLU A 129 -17.30 -46.32 9.66
N LEU A 130 -16.52 -45.26 9.36
CA LEU A 130 -16.48 -44.58 8.05
C LEU A 130 -15.25 -44.98 7.23
#